data_AF-A0A5C6B5R3-F1
#
_entry.id   AF-A0A5C6B5R3-F1
#
_cell.length_a   1.000
_cell.length_b   1.000
_cell.length_c   1.000
_cell.angle_alpha   90.00
_cell.angle_beta   90.00
_cell.angle_gamma   90.00
#
_symmetry.space_group_name_H-M   'P 1'
#
loop_
_entity.id
_entity.type
_entity.pdbx_description
1 polymer ?
#
loop_
_entity_poly.entity_id
_entity_poly.type
_entity_poly.pdbx_seq_one_letter_code
_entity_poly.pdbx_strand_id
1 'polypeptide(L)'
;MKLKSVALVLLTALMVVPAFAADDAEKKGKGKGQGGGNVAAALIKKLEVVGLTDEQTEKIKEMGKKLAPEMKELTAAAKLTPELSKKLAAAQKEIREAGQIKGKEVMKAAHEKAGLTAEQSEAMGKLNEARMKFQASVLAMLTDEQKAKLPKTMQRGAAAAKGKGKKKKEAAAAE
;
A
#
# COMPACT_ATOMS: atom_id res chain seq x y z
N MET A 1 -47.59 50.50 28.54
CA MET A 1 -48.21 49.66 29.58
C MET A 1 -47.15 48.75 30.20
N LYS A 2 -46.98 48.84 31.52
CA LYS A 2 -46.55 47.80 32.48
C LYS A 2 -45.20 47.07 32.24
N LEU A 3 -44.14 47.59 32.89
CA LEU A 3 -43.02 46.80 33.39
C LEU A 3 -43.50 45.87 34.53
N LYS A 4 -43.03 44.62 34.53
CA LYS A 4 -43.04 43.73 35.70
C LYS A 4 -41.81 42.80 35.68
N SER A 5 -41.06 42.84 36.80
CA SER A 5 -40.29 41.75 37.42
C SER A 5 -38.92 41.40 36.78
N VAL A 6 -37.75 41.61 37.44
CA VAL A 6 -37.17 40.86 38.61
C VAL A 6 -36.85 39.41 38.20
N ALA A 7 -35.68 38.77 38.36
CA ALA A 7 -34.51 38.83 39.24
C ALA A 7 -33.34 38.04 38.56
N LEU A 8 -32.08 38.45 38.67
CA LEU A 8 -31.04 37.97 39.62
C LEU A 8 -30.80 36.43 39.63
N VAL A 9 -29.53 36.04 39.37
CA VAL A 9 -28.67 35.08 40.10
C VAL A 9 -27.70 34.32 39.17
N LEU A 10 -26.41 34.54 39.46
CA LEU A 10 -25.21 33.78 39.12
C LEU A 10 -25.39 32.25 39.01
N LEU A 11 -24.67 31.60 38.08
CA LEU A 11 -23.71 30.55 38.44
C LEU A 11 -22.71 30.26 37.31
N THR A 12 -21.44 30.46 37.62
CA THR A 12 -20.25 29.97 36.92
C THR A 12 -20.27 28.46 36.75
N ALA A 13 -20.27 27.97 35.51
CA ALA A 13 -19.90 26.59 35.21
C ALA A 13 -18.51 26.58 34.56
N LEU A 14 -17.48 26.45 35.40
CA LEU A 14 -16.17 25.93 35.02
C LEU A 14 -16.38 24.51 34.47
N MET A 15 -16.34 24.34 33.15
CA MET A 15 -16.14 23.02 32.58
C MET A 15 -14.66 22.65 32.74
N VAL A 16 -14.40 21.88 33.79
CA VAL A 16 -13.21 21.05 33.95
C VAL A 16 -13.23 20.03 32.81
N VAL A 17 -12.37 20.22 31.82
CA VAL A 17 -12.00 19.17 30.87
C VAL A 17 -10.87 18.38 31.51
N PRO A 18 -10.96 17.04 31.62
CA PRO A 18 -9.85 16.25 32.12
C PRO A 18 -8.69 16.31 31.13
N ALA A 19 -7.62 16.98 31.56
CA ALA A 19 -6.30 16.88 30.96
C ALA A 19 -5.74 15.49 31.25
N PHE A 20 -6.04 14.52 30.38
CA PHE A 20 -5.27 13.30 30.24
C PHE A 20 -4.33 13.43 29.04
N ALA A 21 -3.08 13.02 29.28
CA ALA A 21 -1.97 12.84 28.35
C ALA A 21 -1.23 14.12 27.91
N ALA A 22 -0.31 14.54 28.79
CA ALA A 22 1.06 14.75 28.34
C ALA A 22 1.65 13.41 27.86
N ASP A 23 2.63 13.53 26.97
CA ASP A 23 3.52 12.50 26.41
C ASP A 23 3.21 11.99 24.99
N ASP A 24 4.32 11.87 24.26
CA ASP A 24 4.52 11.42 22.89
C ASP A 24 4.23 12.35 21.68
N ALA A 25 5.32 13.01 21.30
CA ALA A 25 5.93 12.96 19.97
C ALA A 25 5.30 13.77 18.82
N GLU A 26 6.08 14.77 18.41
CA GLU A 26 6.38 15.09 17.01
C GLU A 26 5.23 14.86 16.02
N LYS A 27 4.46 15.92 15.74
CA LYS A 27 3.86 16.09 14.41
C LYS A 27 4.99 16.27 13.39
N LYS A 28 5.62 15.15 13.06
CA LYS A 28 6.58 14.99 11.97
C LYS A 28 5.88 15.44 10.71
N GLY A 29 6.36 16.56 10.17
CA GLY A 29 5.84 17.18 8.96
C GLY A 29 5.57 16.13 7.91
N LYS A 30 4.38 16.22 7.31
CA LYS A 30 3.93 15.46 6.16
C LYS A 30 4.89 15.80 5.00
N GLY A 31 6.03 15.11 4.98
CA GLY A 31 7.08 15.30 4.01
C GLY A 31 6.52 15.07 2.63
N LYS A 32 6.62 16.11 1.80
CA LYS A 32 6.35 16.10 0.36
C LYS A 32 7.39 15.17 -0.30
N GLY A 33 7.19 13.87 -0.15
CA GLY A 33 7.99 12.81 -0.73
C GLY A 33 7.66 12.68 -2.21
N GLN A 34 8.46 13.40 -3.00
CA GLN A 34 8.69 13.27 -4.43
C GLN A 34 8.41 11.85 -4.97
N GLY A 35 7.25 11.66 -5.63
CA GLY A 35 7.08 10.90 -6.87
C GLY A 35 7.56 9.43 -6.96
N GLY A 36 7.93 8.78 -5.87
CA GLY A 36 8.38 7.39 -5.83
C GLY A 36 7.87 6.75 -4.54
N GLY A 37 6.56 6.52 -4.47
CA GLY A 37 5.88 6.01 -3.27
C GLY A 37 6.63 4.82 -2.69
N ASN A 38 7.12 4.98 -1.47
CA ASN A 38 7.88 3.98 -0.74
C ASN A 38 7.07 2.66 -0.69
N VAL A 39 7.42 1.71 -1.56
CA VAL A 39 6.68 0.46 -1.76
C VAL A 39 6.59 -0.32 -0.45
N ALA A 40 7.62 -0.23 0.39
CA ALA A 40 7.61 -0.79 1.74
C ALA A 40 6.58 -0.11 2.65
N ALA A 41 6.53 1.23 2.68
CA ALA A 41 5.54 1.95 3.50
C ALA A 41 4.09 1.63 3.09
N ALA A 42 3.84 1.53 1.78
CA ALA A 42 2.53 1.15 1.26
C ALA A 42 2.15 -0.30 1.65
N LEU A 43 3.13 -1.21 1.70
CA LEU A 43 2.90 -2.60 2.09
C LEU A 43 2.74 -2.74 3.61
N ILE A 44 3.56 -2.07 4.41
CA ILE A 44 3.43 -2.02 5.88
C ILE A 44 2.02 -1.59 6.26
N LYS A 45 1.52 -0.51 5.65
CA LYS A 45 0.15 -0.02 5.90
C LYS A 45 -0.94 -1.07 5.61
N LYS A 46 -0.74 -1.92 4.60
CA LYS A 46 -1.68 -3.01 4.29
C LYS A 46 -1.56 -4.19 5.26
N LEU A 47 -0.40 -4.33 5.91
CA LEU A 47 -0.09 -5.40 6.86
C LEU A 47 -0.29 -4.97 8.33
N GLU A 48 -0.66 -3.73 8.60
CA GLU A 48 -1.02 -3.26 9.96
C GLU A 48 -2.07 -4.18 10.61
N VAL A 49 -3.03 -4.69 9.82
CA VAL A 49 -4.09 -5.61 10.28
C VAL A 49 -3.56 -6.94 10.83
N VAL A 50 -2.35 -7.36 10.43
CA VAL A 50 -1.76 -8.61 10.90
C VAL A 50 -0.87 -8.44 12.12
N GLY A 51 -0.62 -7.20 12.57
CA GLY A 51 0.26 -6.90 13.70
C GLY A 51 1.71 -7.30 13.41
N LEU A 52 2.37 -6.54 12.53
CA LEU A 52 3.80 -6.73 12.26
C LEU A 52 4.63 -6.42 13.50
N THR A 53 5.65 -7.22 13.78
CA THR A 53 6.66 -6.87 14.79
C THR A 53 7.56 -5.75 14.28
N ASP A 54 8.28 -5.09 15.18
CA ASP A 54 9.25 -4.06 14.81
C ASP A 54 10.34 -4.63 13.90
N GLU A 55 10.87 -5.81 14.23
CA GLU A 55 11.85 -6.51 13.39
C GLU A 55 11.32 -6.81 11.98
N GLN A 56 10.07 -7.26 11.86
CA GLN A 56 9.45 -7.51 10.55
C GLN A 56 9.31 -6.20 9.77
N THR A 57 8.89 -5.13 10.45
CA THR A 57 8.73 -3.81 9.86
C THR A 57 10.06 -3.25 9.35
N GLU A 58 11.14 -3.41 10.12
CA GLU A 58 12.49 -3.00 9.71
C GLU A 58 12.99 -3.80 8.52
N LYS A 59 12.84 -5.13 8.52
CA LYS A 59 13.19 -5.99 7.37
C LYS A 59 12.41 -5.60 6.12
N ILE A 60 11.12 -5.26 6.24
CA ILE A 60 10.31 -4.78 5.11
C ILE A 60 10.83 -3.44 4.59
N LYS A 61 11.18 -2.50 5.48
CA LYS A 61 11.79 -1.21 5.11
C LYS A 61 13.13 -1.41 4.40
N GLU A 62 13.99 -2.29 4.89
CA GLU A 62 15.29 -2.57 4.29
C GLU A 62 15.17 -3.19 2.89
N MET A 63 14.29 -4.20 2.74
CA MET A 63 13.98 -4.77 1.43
C MET A 63 13.41 -3.72 0.46
N GLY A 64 12.57 -2.81 0.96
CA GLY A 64 12.05 -1.69 0.16
C GLY A 64 13.13 -0.71 -0.28
N LYS A 65 14.12 -0.42 0.58
CA LYS A 65 15.28 0.41 0.23
C LYS A 65 16.13 -0.23 -0.87
N LYS A 66 16.30 -1.56 -0.84
CA LYS A 66 17.03 -2.31 -1.88
C LYS A 66 16.29 -2.32 -3.22
N LEU A 67 14.95 -2.36 -3.19
CA LEU A 67 14.12 -2.33 -4.40
C LEU A 67 13.95 -0.92 -4.99
N ALA A 68 14.03 0.13 -4.16
CA ALA A 68 13.86 1.52 -4.59
C ALA A 68 14.75 1.95 -5.79
N PRO A 69 16.06 1.65 -5.84
CA PRO A 69 16.89 2.00 -7.00
C PRO A 69 16.44 1.29 -8.28
N GLU A 70 16.17 -0.02 -8.23
CA GLU A 70 15.68 -0.80 -9.38
C GLU A 70 14.38 -0.21 -9.94
N MET A 71 13.45 0.16 -9.06
CA MET A 71 12.18 0.77 -9.46
C MET A 71 12.37 2.15 -10.09
N LYS A 72 13.30 2.96 -9.57
CA LYS A 72 13.63 4.27 -10.12
C LYS A 72 14.27 4.15 -11.50
N GLU A 73 15.19 3.21 -11.66
CA GLU A 73 15.88 2.95 -12.93
C GLU A 73 14.90 2.51 -14.01
N LEU A 74 14.03 1.54 -13.72
CA LEU A 74 12.99 1.09 -14.65
C LEU A 74 12.01 2.23 -15.03
N THR A 75 11.67 3.09 -14.07
CA THR A 75 10.79 4.25 -14.31
C THR A 75 11.47 5.29 -15.21
N ALA A 76 12.75 5.56 -14.96
CA ALA A 76 13.53 6.54 -15.71
C ALA A 76 13.84 6.05 -17.14
N ALA A 77 14.29 4.79 -17.28
CA ALA A 77 14.64 4.18 -18.56
C ALA A 77 13.46 4.19 -19.53
N ALA A 78 12.26 3.88 -19.04
CA ALA A 78 11.04 3.89 -19.85
C ALA A 78 10.33 5.25 -19.91
N LYS A 79 10.94 6.31 -19.38
CA LYS A 79 10.39 7.67 -19.35
C LYS A 79 8.94 7.69 -18.85
N LEU A 80 8.65 6.89 -17.82
CA LEU A 80 7.31 6.80 -17.25
C LEU A 80 6.99 8.10 -16.51
N THR A 81 6.33 9.01 -17.21
CA THR A 81 5.99 10.33 -16.66
C THR A 81 4.81 10.26 -15.68
N PRO A 82 4.68 11.24 -14.77
CA PRO A 82 3.50 11.38 -13.94
C PRO A 82 2.21 11.54 -14.75
N GLU A 83 2.28 12.17 -15.92
CA GLU A 83 1.14 12.34 -16.82
C GLU A 83 0.67 11.01 -17.40
N LEU A 84 1.61 10.18 -17.87
CA LEU A 84 1.30 8.85 -18.36
C LEU A 84 0.68 8.00 -17.24
N SER A 85 1.21 8.10 -16.02
CA SER A 85 0.64 7.43 -14.83
C SER A 85 -0.81 7.87 -14.55
N LYS A 86 -1.13 9.17 -14.71
CA LYS A 86 -2.50 9.68 -14.56
C LYS A 86 -3.43 9.16 -15.66
N LYS A 87 -2.97 9.16 -16.92
CA LYS A 87 -3.73 8.59 -18.05
C LYS A 87 -4.05 7.11 -17.83
N LEU A 88 -3.05 6.35 -17.37
CA LEU A 88 -3.20 4.94 -17.02
C LEU A 88 -4.22 4.73 -15.88
N ALA A 89 -4.16 5.57 -14.83
CA ALA A 89 -5.10 5.50 -13.72
C ALA A 89 -6.53 5.84 -14.16
N ALA A 90 -6.72 6.86 -15.01
CA ALA A 90 -8.01 7.23 -15.58
C ALA A 90 -8.56 6.11 -16.47
N ALA A 91 -7.74 5.56 -17.37
CA ALA A 91 -8.11 4.44 -18.22
C ALA A 91 -8.53 3.21 -17.41
N GLN A 92 -7.78 2.86 -16.36
CA GLN A 92 -8.14 1.76 -15.46
C GLN A 92 -9.45 2.02 -14.72
N LYS A 93 -9.69 3.26 -14.26
CA LYS A 93 -10.91 3.63 -13.56
C LYS A 93 -12.11 3.47 -14.50
N GLU A 94 -12.04 4.03 -15.70
CA GLU A 94 -13.11 3.95 -16.70
C GLU A 94 -13.41 2.49 -17.10
N ILE A 95 -12.38 1.66 -17.32
CA ILE A 95 -12.58 0.24 -17.66
C ILE A 95 -13.24 -0.52 -16.50
N ARG A 96 -12.87 -0.24 -15.25
CA ARG A 96 -13.49 -0.85 -14.07
C ARG A 96 -14.93 -0.40 -13.87
N GLU A 97 -15.22 0.88 -14.08
CA GLU A 97 -16.56 1.45 -13.98
C GLU A 97 -17.49 0.91 -15.08
N ALA A 98 -16.95 0.72 -16.29
CA ALA A 98 -17.68 0.08 -17.38
C ALA A 98 -18.01 -1.40 -17.08
N GLY A 99 -17.34 -2.03 -16.11
CA GLY A 99 -17.58 -3.42 -15.72
C GLY A 99 -17.25 -4.46 -16.81
N GLN A 100 -16.71 -4.02 -17.95
CA GLN A 100 -16.61 -4.81 -19.18
C GLN A 100 -15.52 -5.89 -19.11
N ILE A 101 -14.46 -5.68 -18.34
CA ILE A 101 -13.25 -6.52 -18.37
C ILE A 101 -12.70 -6.67 -16.95
N LYS A 102 -12.20 -7.86 -16.57
CA LYS A 102 -11.65 -8.14 -15.23
C LYS A 102 -10.20 -8.63 -15.30
N GLY A 103 -9.46 -8.40 -14.22
CA GLY A 103 -8.13 -8.99 -14.02
C GLY A 103 -7.06 -8.45 -14.99
N LYS A 104 -6.23 -9.35 -15.54
CA LYS A 104 -5.06 -8.98 -16.38
C LYS A 104 -5.47 -8.25 -17.67
N GLU A 105 -6.68 -8.48 -18.16
CA GLU A 105 -7.17 -7.83 -19.37
C GLU A 105 -7.49 -6.35 -19.17
N VAL A 106 -7.86 -5.94 -17.94
CA VAL A 106 -7.99 -4.52 -17.59
C VAL A 106 -6.66 -3.79 -17.77
N MET A 107 -5.54 -4.44 -17.42
CA MET A 107 -4.23 -3.81 -17.53
C MET A 107 -3.85 -3.63 -19.00
N LYS A 108 -4.05 -4.66 -19.84
CA LYS A 108 -3.79 -4.56 -21.28
C LYS A 108 -4.66 -3.47 -21.92
N ALA A 109 -5.97 -3.51 -21.69
CA ALA A 109 -6.89 -2.50 -22.21
C ALA A 109 -6.57 -1.09 -21.70
N ALA A 110 -6.13 -0.96 -20.44
CA ALA A 110 -5.69 0.33 -19.90
C ALA A 110 -4.37 0.82 -20.52
N HIS A 111 -3.43 -0.08 -20.85
CA HIS A 111 -2.17 0.28 -21.51
C HIS A 111 -2.45 0.78 -22.94
N GLU A 112 -3.30 0.06 -23.68
CA GLU A 112 -3.75 0.46 -25.01
C GLU A 112 -4.49 1.80 -24.96
N LYS A 113 -5.45 1.95 -24.05
CA LYS A 113 -6.23 3.19 -23.89
C LYS A 113 -5.41 4.39 -23.43
N ALA A 114 -4.38 4.15 -22.62
CA ALA A 114 -3.45 5.20 -22.20
C ALA A 114 -2.36 5.51 -23.24
N GLY A 115 -2.32 4.78 -24.36
CA GLY A 115 -1.37 4.99 -25.45
C GLY A 115 0.07 4.68 -25.07
N LEU A 116 0.30 3.65 -24.25
CA LEU A 116 1.65 3.25 -23.86
C LEU A 116 2.40 2.64 -25.05
N THR A 117 3.67 3.00 -25.20
CA THR A 117 4.57 2.30 -26.12
C THR A 117 4.86 0.88 -25.63
N ALA A 118 5.37 0.01 -26.50
CA ALA A 118 5.79 -1.34 -26.14
C ALA A 118 6.83 -1.33 -25.00
N GLU A 119 7.82 -0.44 -25.08
CA GLU A 119 8.86 -0.26 -24.05
C GLU A 119 8.28 0.19 -22.70
N GLN A 120 7.31 1.12 -22.73
CA GLN A 120 6.63 1.60 -21.52
C GLN A 120 5.76 0.51 -20.88
N SER A 121 5.07 -0.28 -21.70
CA SER A 121 4.26 -1.42 -21.27
C SER A 121 5.13 -2.51 -20.64
N GLU A 122 6.27 -2.82 -21.26
CA GLU A 122 7.24 -3.79 -20.74
C GLU A 122 7.86 -3.34 -19.42
N ALA A 123 8.27 -2.08 -19.33
CA ALA A 123 8.79 -1.52 -18.08
C ALA A 123 7.75 -1.51 -16.96
N MET A 124 6.49 -1.17 -17.26
CA MET A 124 5.38 -1.33 -16.32
C MET A 124 5.20 -2.80 -15.88
N GLY A 125 5.37 -3.74 -16.80
CA GLY A 125 5.41 -5.17 -16.50
C GLY A 125 6.51 -5.55 -15.50
N LYS A 126 7.75 -5.12 -15.76
CA LYS A 126 8.92 -5.34 -14.88
C LYS A 126 8.73 -4.69 -13.51
N LEU A 127 8.24 -3.45 -13.47
CA LEU A 127 7.89 -2.76 -12.22
C LEU A 127 6.86 -3.54 -11.41
N ASN A 128 5.83 -4.09 -12.07
CA ASN A 128 4.82 -4.90 -11.42
C ASN A 128 5.39 -6.24 -10.91
N GLU A 129 6.25 -6.88 -11.70
CA GLU A 129 6.91 -8.12 -11.31
C GLU A 129 7.81 -7.91 -10.07
N ALA A 130 8.62 -6.86 -10.06
CA ALA A 130 9.49 -6.52 -8.94
C ALA A 130 8.67 -6.24 -7.66
N ARG A 131 7.54 -5.52 -7.78
CA ARG A 131 6.58 -5.35 -6.68
C ARG A 131 5.98 -6.67 -6.20
N MET A 132 5.60 -7.56 -7.11
CA MET A 132 5.02 -8.86 -6.76
C MET A 132 6.04 -9.76 -6.06
N LYS A 133 7.30 -9.77 -6.51
CA LYS A 133 8.40 -10.49 -5.85
C LYS A 133 8.63 -9.96 -4.44
N PHE A 134 8.73 -8.63 -4.29
CA PHE A 134 8.87 -8.00 -2.98
C PHE A 134 7.71 -8.35 -2.04
N GLN A 135 6.46 -8.24 -2.51
CA GLN A 135 5.30 -8.62 -1.73
C GLN A 135 5.34 -10.11 -1.34
N ALA A 136 5.70 -10.99 -2.26
CA ALA A 136 5.81 -12.43 -1.97
C ALA A 136 6.88 -12.72 -0.90
N SER A 137 8.05 -12.08 -0.98
CA SER A 137 9.11 -12.19 0.02
C SER A 137 8.63 -11.72 1.39
N VAL A 138 7.91 -10.59 1.44
CA VAL A 138 7.35 -10.09 2.71
C VAL A 138 6.32 -11.05 3.29
N LEU A 139 5.40 -11.55 2.46
CA LEU A 139 4.40 -12.52 2.90
C LEU A 139 5.03 -13.83 3.37
N ALA A 140 6.16 -14.25 2.82
CA ALA A 140 6.87 -15.44 3.26
C ALA A 140 7.37 -15.34 4.70
N MET A 141 7.76 -14.14 5.15
CA MET A 141 8.24 -13.86 6.52
C MET A 141 7.14 -13.80 7.58
N LEU A 142 5.87 -13.73 7.17
CA LEU A 142 4.75 -13.70 8.10
C LEU A 142 4.54 -15.09 8.72
N THR A 143 4.15 -15.11 9.99
CA THR A 143 3.72 -16.35 10.66
C THR A 143 2.44 -16.89 10.04
N ASP A 144 2.15 -18.17 10.26
CA ASP A 144 0.89 -18.75 9.77
C ASP A 144 -0.34 -18.06 10.39
N GLU A 145 -0.25 -17.62 11.65
CA GLU A 145 -1.29 -16.83 12.32
C GLU A 145 -1.48 -15.44 11.67
N GLN A 146 -0.38 -14.75 11.33
CA GLN A 146 -0.44 -13.47 10.63
C GLN A 146 -1.02 -13.64 9.21
N LYS A 147 -0.66 -14.72 8.52
CA LYS A 147 -1.20 -15.05 7.18
C LYS A 147 -2.71 -15.31 7.22
N ALA A 148 -3.21 -15.94 8.27
CA ALA A 148 -4.64 -16.17 8.44
C ALA A 148 -5.45 -14.86 8.55
N LYS A 149 -4.85 -13.82 9.14
CA LYS A 149 -5.46 -12.48 9.28
C LYS A 149 -5.40 -11.62 7.99
N LEU A 150 -4.71 -12.08 6.95
CA LEU A 150 -4.65 -11.35 5.68
C LEU A 150 -6.01 -11.31 4.98
N PRO A 151 -6.31 -10.26 4.20
CA PRO A 151 -7.48 -10.26 3.33
C PRO A 151 -7.40 -11.40 2.30
N LYS A 152 -8.55 -11.96 1.90
CA LYS A 152 -8.64 -13.10 0.95
C LYS A 152 -7.84 -12.90 -0.35
N THR A 153 -7.71 -11.65 -0.81
CA THR A 153 -6.93 -11.28 -1.98
C THR A 153 -5.41 -11.49 -1.79
N MET A 154 -4.91 -11.34 -0.56
CA MET A 154 -3.50 -11.56 -0.20
C MET A 154 -3.24 -12.98 0.32
N GLN A 155 -4.23 -13.64 0.94
CA GLN A 155 -4.11 -15.03 1.37
C GLN A 155 -3.73 -15.96 0.21
N ARG A 156 -4.32 -15.76 -0.98
CA ARG A 156 -3.94 -16.52 -2.19
C ARG A 156 -2.47 -16.31 -2.58
N GLY A 157 -1.93 -15.10 -2.41
CA GLY A 157 -0.53 -14.80 -2.64
C GLY A 157 0.40 -15.44 -1.60
N ALA A 158 -0.01 -15.45 -0.33
CA ALA A 158 0.71 -16.12 0.76
C ALA A 158 0.72 -17.65 0.61
N ALA A 159 -0.40 -18.25 0.17
CA ALA A 159 -0.49 -19.69 -0.11
C ALA A 159 0.38 -20.10 -1.31
N ALA A 160 0.42 -19.29 -2.38
CA ALA A 160 1.30 -19.53 -3.53
C ALA A 160 2.79 -19.47 -3.16
N ALA A 161 3.17 -18.61 -2.20
CA ALA A 161 4.53 -18.57 -1.66
C ALA A 161 4.88 -19.86 -0.87
N LYS A 162 3.93 -20.43 -0.12
CA LYS A 162 4.11 -21.70 0.61
C LYS A 162 4.22 -22.92 -0.34
N GLY A 163 3.50 -22.89 -1.47
CA GLY A 163 3.50 -23.97 -2.48
C GLY A 163 4.78 -24.11 -3.32
N LYS A 164 5.47 -23.01 -3.63
CA LYS A 164 6.77 -23.08 -4.36
C LYS A 164 7.93 -23.57 -3.49
N GLY A 165 7.86 -23.42 -2.17
CA GLY A 165 8.88 -23.91 -1.23
C GLY A 165 8.83 -25.42 -1.01
N LYS A 166 7.62 -26.01 -0.90
CA LYS A 166 7.48 -27.47 -0.73
C LYS A 166 7.88 -28.24 -1.98
N LYS A 167 7.48 -27.78 -3.17
CA LYS A 167 7.83 -28.47 -4.44
C LYS A 167 9.34 -28.49 -4.74
N LYS A 168 10.09 -27.47 -4.31
CA LYS A 168 11.56 -27.47 -4.46
C LYS A 168 12.27 -28.32 -3.41
N LYS A 169 11.68 -28.52 -2.22
CA LYS A 169 12.23 -29.39 -1.18
C LYS A 169 11.91 -30.88 -1.41
N GLU A 170 10.78 -31.19 -2.04
CA GLU A 170 10.45 -32.56 -2.48
C GLU A 170 11.20 -32.96 -3.76
N ALA A 171 11.48 -32.02 -4.68
CA ALA A 171 12.30 -32.33 -5.86
C ALA A 171 13.80 -32.52 -5.54
N ALA A 172 14.31 -31.92 -4.46
CA ALA A 172 15.71 -32.06 -4.04
C ALA A 172 15.95 -33.21 -3.03
N ALA A 173 14.89 -33.92 -2.63
CA ALA A 173 14.97 -35.10 -1.76
C ALA A 173 14.60 -36.40 -2.50
N ALA A 174 14.44 -36.31 -3.83
CA ALA A 174 14.11 -37.43 -4.72
C ALA A 174 15.16 -37.65 -5.82
N GLU A 175 16.33 -36.99 -5.72
CA GLU A 175 17.56 -37.35 -6.46
C GLU A 175 18.59 -37.93 -5.48
#